data_AF-A0A9P1M425-F1
#
_entry.id   AF-A0A9P1M425-F1
#
_cell.length_a   1.000
_cell.length_b   1.000
_cell.length_c   1.000
_cell.angle_alpha   90.00
_cell.angle_beta   90.00
_cell.angle_gamma   90.00
#
_symmetry.space_group_name_H-M   'P 1'
#
loop_
_entity.id
_entity.type
_entity.pdbx_description
1 polymer ?
#
loop_
_entity_poly.entity_id
_entity_poly.type
_entity_poly.pdbx_seq_one_letter_code
_entity_poly.pdbx_strand_id
1 'polypeptide(L)'
;MTAQVARSPAMASIQERSTRFTPKVNASFCMARVWNGGQGGQCPMMPSASGFGLCKTHAERHAAEGLAHGRVDGTIPLEKLEEFEKRAEKNAMNSPTSPGSPPARSPSRTPRKAPPQTPPPRASPAPSAAPSPSASPAPSKRGPNVPLPEGIPRCEARVWAQGRGAQCTKPAEGQKLCKQHLKDAAKHEGVPTHGFVNGEIPSEKYEEFKKIAAKNGWGTASPDAPSRKARAPATPRTATPKATPKATPKASPKASPRASPKSTPMKSLKSVLKRPAIRPT
;
A
#
# COMPACT_ATOMS: atom_id res chain seq x y z
N MET A 1 -31.78 -17.03 -39.80
CA MET A 1 -30.72 -16.10 -40.24
C MET A 1 -30.09 -15.47 -39.02
N THR A 2 -29.02 -16.07 -38.50
CA THR A 2 -28.27 -15.57 -37.34
C THR A 2 -27.21 -14.58 -37.83
N ALA A 3 -27.41 -13.29 -37.56
CA ALA A 3 -26.44 -12.25 -37.90
C ALA A 3 -25.18 -12.43 -37.04
N GLN A 4 -24.05 -12.77 -37.66
CA GLN A 4 -22.74 -12.72 -37.02
C GLN A 4 -22.38 -11.26 -36.75
N VAL A 5 -22.39 -10.87 -35.47
CA VAL A 5 -21.88 -9.58 -35.02
C VAL A 5 -20.36 -9.63 -35.12
N ALA A 6 -19.80 -9.03 -36.18
CA ALA A 6 -18.36 -8.87 -36.33
C ALA A 6 -17.79 -8.09 -35.13
N ARG A 7 -16.90 -8.72 -34.37
CA ARG A 7 -16.24 -8.10 -33.21
C ARG A 7 -15.31 -6.99 -33.70
N SER A 8 -15.42 -5.80 -33.13
CA SER A 8 -14.57 -4.65 -33.50
C SER A 8 -13.08 -4.92 -33.20
N PRO A 9 -12.17 -4.59 -34.13
CA PRO A 9 -10.74 -4.90 -34.02
C PRO A 9 -10.04 -4.26 -32.80
N ALA A 10 -10.55 -3.15 -32.28
CA ALA A 10 -9.99 -2.47 -31.11
C ALA A 10 -10.11 -3.30 -29.80
N MET A 11 -11.16 -4.11 -29.64
CA MET A 11 -11.36 -4.93 -28.43
C MET A 11 -10.44 -6.15 -28.40
N ALA A 12 -10.09 -6.70 -29.57
CA ALA A 12 -9.14 -7.81 -29.68
C ALA A 12 -7.76 -7.42 -29.11
N SER A 13 -7.33 -6.16 -29.33
CA SER A 13 -6.08 -5.64 -28.77
C SER A 13 -6.06 -5.57 -27.24
N ILE A 14 -7.18 -5.24 -26.59
CA ILE A 14 -7.23 -5.14 -25.12
C ILE A 14 -7.12 -6.53 -24.49
N GLN A 15 -7.85 -7.50 -25.04
CA GLN A 15 -7.84 -8.86 -24.49
C GLN A 15 -6.45 -9.48 -24.60
N GLU A 16 -5.78 -9.34 -25.75
CA GLU A 16 -4.42 -9.83 -25.96
C GLU A 16 -3.39 -9.17 -25.04
N ARG A 17 -3.51 -7.85 -24.79
CA ARG A 17 -2.65 -7.17 -23.81
C ARG A 17 -2.93 -7.63 -22.38
N SER A 18 -4.19 -7.93 -22.04
CA SER A 18 -4.59 -8.36 -20.70
C SER A 18 -4.16 -9.79 -20.33
N THR A 19 -3.94 -10.68 -21.31
CA THR A 19 -3.52 -12.07 -21.04
C THR A 19 -2.12 -12.12 -20.42
N ARG A 20 -1.23 -11.19 -20.79
CA ARG A 20 0.13 -11.07 -20.21
C ARG A 20 0.12 -10.79 -18.70
N PHE A 21 -0.96 -10.19 -18.19
CA PHE A 21 -1.15 -9.86 -16.78
C PHE A 21 -2.15 -10.78 -16.07
N THR A 22 -2.54 -11.88 -16.73
CA THR A 22 -3.48 -12.87 -16.19
C THR A 22 -2.74 -14.16 -15.86
N PRO A 23 -2.52 -14.46 -14.57
CA PRO A 23 -1.88 -15.71 -14.18
C PRO A 23 -2.80 -16.90 -14.48
N LYS A 24 -2.23 -18.11 -14.37
CA LYS A 24 -3.03 -19.34 -14.39
C LYS A 24 -4.04 -19.30 -13.25
N VAL A 25 -5.33 -19.27 -13.58
CA VAL A 25 -6.43 -19.16 -12.62
C VAL A 25 -6.67 -20.51 -11.94
N ASN A 26 -6.82 -20.48 -10.61
CA ASN A 26 -7.21 -21.63 -9.80
C ASN A 26 -8.55 -21.35 -9.10
N ALA A 27 -9.53 -22.22 -9.33
CA ALA A 27 -10.88 -22.08 -8.77
C ALA A 27 -10.94 -22.20 -7.23
N SER A 28 -9.93 -22.79 -6.59
CA SER A 28 -9.84 -22.88 -5.12
C SER A 28 -9.48 -21.55 -4.45
N PHE A 29 -9.08 -20.54 -5.23
CA PHE A 29 -8.69 -19.23 -4.73
C PHE A 29 -9.67 -18.15 -5.19
N CYS A 30 -9.63 -17.03 -4.48
CA CYS A 30 -10.44 -15.86 -4.77
C CYS A 30 -10.20 -15.35 -6.20
N MET A 31 -11.27 -15.16 -6.98
CA MET A 31 -11.22 -14.71 -8.38
C MET A 31 -10.94 -13.20 -8.53
N ALA A 32 -10.63 -12.49 -7.45
CA ALA A 32 -10.16 -11.12 -7.51
C ALA A 32 -8.73 -11.05 -8.05
N ARG A 33 -8.48 -10.12 -8.99
CA ARG A 33 -7.13 -9.81 -9.43
C ARG A 33 -6.44 -8.93 -8.41
N VAL A 34 -5.16 -9.20 -8.14
CA VAL A 34 -4.29 -8.39 -7.28
C VAL A 34 -3.12 -7.82 -8.07
N TRP A 35 -2.52 -6.75 -7.55
CA TRP A 35 -1.44 -6.04 -8.25
C TRP A 35 -0.18 -6.88 -8.49
N ASN A 36 0.27 -7.64 -7.47
CA ASN A 36 1.46 -8.50 -7.52
C ASN A 36 2.69 -7.82 -8.17
N GLY A 37 3.04 -6.62 -7.71
CA GLY A 37 4.20 -5.88 -8.23
C GLY A 37 4.06 -5.36 -9.67
N GLY A 38 2.86 -5.35 -10.24
CA GLY A 38 2.60 -4.93 -11.62
C GLY A 38 2.62 -6.09 -12.62
N GLN A 39 2.63 -7.34 -12.16
CA GLN A 39 2.48 -8.51 -13.03
C GLN A 39 1.04 -9.04 -13.07
N GLY A 40 0.19 -8.57 -12.15
CA GLY A 40 -1.10 -9.20 -11.91
C GLY A 40 -0.96 -10.51 -11.14
N GLY A 41 -1.98 -10.85 -10.38
CA GLY A 41 -2.03 -12.05 -9.55
C GLY A 41 -3.46 -12.44 -9.24
N GLN A 42 -3.67 -13.67 -8.80
CA GLN A 42 -4.91 -14.10 -8.19
C GLN A 42 -4.80 -13.94 -6.66
N CYS A 43 -5.83 -13.42 -6.01
CA CYS A 43 -5.84 -13.33 -4.55
C CYS A 43 -5.74 -14.75 -3.94
N PRO A 44 -4.74 -15.04 -3.07
CA PRO A 44 -4.52 -16.38 -2.55
C PRO A 44 -5.49 -16.80 -1.43
N MET A 45 -6.42 -15.90 -1.06
CA MET A 45 -7.42 -16.19 -0.04
C MET A 45 -8.48 -17.15 -0.58
N MET A 46 -8.98 -18.04 0.26
CA MET A 46 -10.09 -18.92 -0.13
C MET A 46 -11.36 -18.10 -0.42
N PRO A 47 -12.13 -18.50 -1.45
CA PRO A 47 -13.42 -17.88 -1.74
C PRO A 47 -14.40 -18.13 -0.59
N SER A 48 -15.26 -17.15 -0.33
CA SER A 48 -16.39 -17.32 0.58
C SER A 48 -17.50 -18.10 -0.14
N ALA A 49 -18.24 -18.94 0.59
CA ALA A 49 -19.33 -19.75 0.03
C ALA A 49 -20.37 -18.91 -0.73
N SER A 50 -20.64 -17.68 -0.27
CA SER A 50 -21.61 -16.76 -0.89
C SER A 50 -20.97 -15.76 -1.87
N GLY A 51 -19.65 -15.76 -2.00
CA GLY A 51 -18.90 -14.64 -2.58
C GLY A 51 -18.73 -14.66 -4.11
N PHE A 52 -19.46 -15.50 -4.87
CA PHE A 52 -19.26 -15.66 -6.33
C PHE A 52 -17.81 -15.96 -6.72
N GLY A 53 -17.12 -16.78 -5.91
CA GLY A 53 -15.70 -17.08 -6.08
C GLY A 53 -14.77 -16.00 -5.52
N LEU A 54 -15.25 -15.00 -4.78
CA LEU A 54 -14.44 -13.98 -4.09
C LEU A 54 -14.29 -14.33 -2.60
N CYS A 55 -13.16 -13.96 -2.00
CA CYS A 55 -12.99 -14.00 -0.55
C CYS A 55 -13.83 -12.90 0.13
N LYS A 56 -14.07 -13.03 1.44
CA LYS A 56 -14.94 -12.09 2.20
C LYS A 56 -14.59 -10.62 1.96
N THR A 57 -13.31 -10.26 2.06
CA THR A 57 -12.84 -8.89 1.87
C THR A 57 -13.10 -8.35 0.45
N HIS A 58 -12.91 -9.19 -0.58
CA HIS A 58 -13.15 -8.77 -1.96
C HIS A 58 -14.64 -8.78 -2.32
N ALA A 59 -15.44 -9.66 -1.72
CA ALA A 59 -16.88 -9.64 -1.88
C ALA A 59 -17.50 -8.35 -1.30
N GLU A 60 -17.10 -7.97 -0.08
CA GLU A 60 -17.51 -6.72 0.57
C GLU A 60 -17.08 -5.50 -0.26
N ARG A 61 -15.82 -5.46 -0.69
CA ARG A 61 -15.32 -4.35 -1.53
C ARG A 61 -16.01 -4.28 -2.88
N HIS A 62 -16.28 -5.44 -3.50
CA HIS A 62 -16.98 -5.50 -4.77
C HIS A 62 -18.40 -4.92 -4.67
N ALA A 63 -19.10 -5.20 -3.57
CA ALA A 63 -20.42 -4.64 -3.32
C ALA A 63 -20.40 -3.11 -3.10
N ALA A 64 -19.33 -2.58 -2.52
CA ALA A 64 -19.20 -1.14 -2.22
C ALA A 64 -18.69 -0.30 -3.41
N GLU A 65 -17.60 -0.74 -4.05
CA GLU A 65 -16.83 0.06 -5.01
C GLU A 65 -16.45 -0.72 -6.28
N GLY A 66 -16.78 -2.01 -6.35
CA GLY A 66 -16.24 -2.91 -7.37
C GLY A 66 -14.81 -3.41 -7.08
N LEU A 67 -14.28 -4.21 -7.99
CA LEU A 67 -12.93 -4.77 -7.87
C LEU A 67 -11.91 -3.80 -8.49
N ALA A 68 -11.02 -3.26 -7.68
CA ALA A 68 -10.02 -2.26 -8.09
C ALA A 68 -9.13 -2.68 -9.27
N HIS A 69 -8.94 -3.99 -9.48
CA HIS A 69 -8.17 -4.55 -10.60
C HIS A 69 -8.99 -5.52 -11.47
N GLY A 70 -10.31 -5.57 -11.27
CA GLY A 70 -11.21 -6.53 -11.92
C GLY A 70 -11.08 -7.96 -11.39
N ARG A 71 -11.82 -8.87 -12.06
CA ARG A 71 -11.70 -10.32 -11.83
C ARG A 71 -10.61 -10.93 -12.70
N VAL A 72 -10.12 -12.10 -12.32
CA VAL A 72 -9.09 -12.84 -13.08
C VAL A 72 -9.62 -13.48 -14.37
N ASP A 73 -10.92 -13.77 -14.42
CA ASP A 73 -11.65 -14.33 -15.58
C ASP A 73 -12.21 -13.24 -16.53
N GLY A 74 -12.16 -11.98 -16.12
CA GLY A 74 -12.62 -10.83 -16.92
C GLY A 74 -11.48 -10.03 -17.54
N THR A 75 -11.83 -9.15 -18.49
CA THR A 75 -10.92 -8.16 -19.07
C THR A 75 -10.44 -7.18 -18.01
N ILE A 76 -9.16 -6.82 -18.04
CA ILE A 76 -8.60 -5.78 -17.17
C ILE A 76 -9.14 -4.42 -17.65
N PRO A 77 -9.69 -3.57 -16.76
CA PRO A 77 -10.10 -2.22 -17.13
C PRO A 77 -8.94 -1.45 -17.78
N LEU A 78 -9.21 -0.71 -18.86
CA LEU A 78 -8.16 -0.09 -19.70
C LEU A 78 -7.20 0.79 -18.89
N GLU A 79 -7.73 1.62 -17.99
CA GLU A 79 -6.93 2.50 -17.12
C GLU A 79 -5.95 1.72 -16.24
N LYS A 80 -6.36 0.53 -15.77
CA LYS A 80 -5.49 -0.35 -14.97
C LYS A 80 -4.51 -1.10 -15.83
N LEU A 81 -4.89 -1.48 -17.05
CA LEU A 81 -4.00 -2.16 -17.98
C LEU A 81 -2.76 -1.29 -18.31
N GLU A 82 -2.95 0.00 -18.57
CA GLU A 82 -1.85 0.94 -18.80
C GLU A 82 -0.92 1.05 -17.57
N GLU A 83 -1.49 1.03 -16.36
CA GLU A 83 -0.71 1.03 -15.12
C GLU A 83 0.16 -0.24 -15.01
N PHE A 84 -0.41 -1.41 -15.33
CA PHE A 84 0.30 -2.69 -15.36
C PHE A 84 1.46 -2.65 -16.38
N GLU A 85 1.20 -2.20 -17.61
CA GLU A 85 2.20 -2.08 -18.68
C GLU A 85 3.37 -1.19 -18.26
N LYS A 86 3.07 0.02 -17.77
CA LYS A 86 4.09 0.96 -17.31
C LYS A 86 4.94 0.40 -16.16
N ARG A 87 4.34 -0.37 -15.24
CA ARG A 87 5.09 -0.98 -14.14
C ARG A 87 5.94 -2.15 -14.63
N ALA A 88 5.44 -2.95 -15.56
CA ALA A 88 6.17 -4.07 -16.15
C ALA A 88 7.41 -3.57 -16.90
N GLU A 89 7.30 -2.49 -17.69
CA GLU A 89 8.44 -1.84 -18.35
C GLU A 89 9.48 -1.36 -17.33
N LYS A 90 9.05 -0.68 -16.27
CA LYS A 90 9.95 -0.23 -15.20
C LYS A 90 10.63 -1.40 -14.48
N ASN A 91 9.93 -2.51 -14.28
CA ASN A 91 10.52 -3.70 -13.69
C ASN A 91 11.53 -4.35 -14.65
N ALA A 92 11.26 -4.37 -15.96
CA ALA A 92 12.21 -4.86 -16.96
C ALA A 92 13.49 -4.01 -17.00
N MET A 93 13.40 -2.69 -16.81
CA MET A 93 14.56 -1.81 -16.71
C MET A 93 15.34 -1.98 -15.40
N ASN A 94 14.66 -2.34 -14.31
CA ASN A 94 15.27 -2.44 -12.97
C ASN A 94 15.81 -3.83 -12.65
N SER A 95 15.32 -4.88 -13.31
CA SER A 95 15.93 -6.19 -13.23
C SER A 95 17.24 -6.12 -14.01
N PRO A 96 18.42 -6.22 -13.35
CA PRO A 96 19.68 -6.37 -14.06
C PRO A 96 19.58 -7.70 -14.80
N THR A 97 19.11 -7.64 -16.04
CA THR A 97 19.09 -8.77 -16.95
C THR A 97 20.56 -9.05 -17.21
N SER A 98 21.17 -9.95 -16.43
CA SER A 98 22.49 -10.48 -16.75
C SER A 98 22.40 -11.03 -18.16
N PRO A 99 23.04 -10.38 -19.16
CA PRO A 99 23.02 -10.86 -20.53
C PRO A 99 23.88 -12.13 -20.55
N GLY A 100 23.26 -13.29 -20.33
CA GLY A 100 23.98 -14.56 -20.29
C GLY A 100 23.41 -15.63 -19.38
N SER A 101 22.36 -15.37 -18.58
CA SER A 101 21.64 -16.49 -17.95
C SER A 101 20.75 -17.16 -19.01
N PRO A 102 21.02 -18.42 -19.41
CA PRO A 102 20.13 -19.15 -20.31
C PRO A 102 18.72 -19.18 -19.70
N PRO A 103 17.66 -19.26 -20.52
CA PRO A 103 16.28 -19.26 -20.04
C PRO A 103 16.18 -20.35 -18.97
N ALA A 104 15.92 -19.92 -17.72
CA ALA A 104 15.77 -20.82 -16.61
C ALA A 104 14.73 -21.87 -17.00
N ARG A 105 15.20 -23.09 -17.27
CA ARG A 105 14.35 -24.27 -17.40
C ARG A 105 13.37 -24.19 -16.24
N SER A 106 12.08 -24.22 -16.57
CA SER A 106 11.00 -24.33 -15.59
C SER A 106 11.46 -25.28 -14.48
N PRO A 107 11.32 -24.94 -13.19
CA PRO A 107 11.65 -25.88 -12.13
C PRO A 107 10.70 -27.07 -12.30
N SER A 108 11.17 -28.10 -13.01
CA SER A 108 10.60 -29.42 -13.02
C SER A 108 10.53 -29.80 -11.56
N ARG A 109 9.30 -29.70 -11.02
CA ARG A 109 8.92 -30.28 -9.74
C ARG A 109 9.38 -31.73 -9.79
N THR A 110 10.49 -32.02 -9.15
CA THR A 110 10.83 -33.39 -8.80
C THR A 110 9.66 -33.92 -7.96
N PRO A 111 9.17 -35.15 -8.22
CA PRO A 111 8.14 -35.75 -7.40
C PRO A 111 8.69 -35.84 -5.97
N ARG A 112 8.07 -35.07 -5.07
CA ARG A 112 8.38 -35.07 -3.64
C ARG A 112 8.06 -36.47 -3.12
N LYS A 113 9.10 -37.27 -2.89
CA LYS A 113 9.03 -38.56 -2.19
C LYS A 113 8.23 -38.33 -0.90
N ALA A 114 7.19 -39.14 -0.70
CA ALA A 114 6.28 -39.03 0.44
C ALA A 114 7.10 -39.04 1.75
N PRO A 115 6.82 -38.13 2.70
CA PRO A 115 7.47 -38.19 4.00
C PRO A 115 7.03 -39.48 4.73
N PRO A 116 7.95 -40.18 5.42
CA PRO A 116 7.59 -41.28 6.30
C PRO A 116 6.67 -40.78 7.41
N GLN A 117 5.60 -41.53 7.66
CA GLN A 117 4.65 -41.27 8.73
C GLN A 117 5.39 -41.39 10.07
N THR A 118 5.50 -40.27 10.79
CA THR A 118 5.94 -40.28 12.19
C THR A 118 4.80 -40.73 13.09
N PRO A 119 5.03 -41.63 14.07
CA PRO A 119 4.03 -42.01 15.05
C PRO A 119 3.70 -40.82 15.99
N PRO A 120 2.51 -40.82 16.63
CA PRO A 120 2.05 -39.71 17.46
C PRO A 120 2.96 -39.51 18.68
N PRO A 121 3.20 -38.25 19.11
CA PRO A 121 4.00 -37.97 20.29
C PRO A 121 3.25 -38.37 21.57
N ARG A 122 3.97 -39.07 22.44
CA ARG A 122 3.59 -39.41 23.82
C ARG A 122 3.56 -38.12 24.65
N ALA A 123 2.53 -37.97 25.47
CA ALA A 123 2.33 -36.81 26.33
C ALA A 123 3.50 -36.67 27.34
N SER A 124 4.15 -35.51 27.33
CA SER A 124 5.07 -35.06 28.38
C SER A 124 4.51 -33.80 29.05
N PRO A 125 4.74 -33.64 30.37
CA PRO A 125 4.12 -32.61 31.18
C PRO A 125 4.65 -31.20 30.92
N ALA A 126 3.80 -30.23 31.23
CA ALA A 126 3.96 -28.79 30.97
C ALA A 126 5.20 -28.17 31.63
N PRO A 127 5.97 -27.33 30.92
CA PRO A 127 6.89 -26.39 31.56
C PRO A 127 6.16 -25.13 32.04
N SER A 128 6.46 -24.76 33.28
CA SER A 128 6.02 -23.54 33.96
C SER A 128 6.29 -22.26 33.16
N ALA A 129 5.33 -21.35 33.26
CA ALA A 129 5.27 -20.06 32.60
C ALA A 129 6.49 -19.15 32.88
N ALA A 130 7.20 -18.78 31.83
CA ALA A 130 8.03 -17.58 31.81
C ALA A 130 7.19 -16.36 31.37
N PRO A 131 7.44 -15.15 31.91
CA PRO A 131 6.68 -13.95 31.56
C PRO A 131 6.94 -13.54 30.10
N SER A 132 5.85 -13.38 29.34
CA SER A 132 5.87 -12.94 27.94
C SER A 132 6.41 -11.51 27.80
N PRO A 133 7.27 -11.21 26.81
CA PRO A 133 7.65 -9.84 26.50
C PRO A 133 6.44 -9.09 25.94
N SER A 134 6.17 -7.93 26.55
CA SER A 134 5.07 -7.02 26.23
C SER A 134 5.03 -6.68 24.74
N ALA A 135 3.95 -7.07 24.06
CA ALA A 135 3.74 -6.85 22.65
C ALA A 135 3.65 -5.34 22.35
N SER A 136 4.58 -4.84 21.55
CA SER A 136 4.50 -3.47 21.01
C SER A 136 3.21 -3.33 20.17
N PRO A 137 2.47 -2.20 20.31
CA PRO A 137 1.24 -1.99 19.55
C PRO A 137 1.50 -1.97 18.05
N ALA A 138 0.61 -2.62 17.30
CA ALA A 138 0.67 -2.73 15.85
C ALA A 138 0.80 -1.36 15.16
N PRO A 139 1.54 -1.26 14.03
CA PRO A 139 1.77 0.00 13.34
C PRO A 139 0.45 0.57 12.82
N SER A 140 -0.01 1.66 13.45
CA SER A 140 -1.16 2.43 13.00
C SER A 140 -0.94 2.88 11.56
N LYS A 141 -1.94 2.67 10.70
CA LYS A 141 -1.91 2.98 9.26
C LYS A 141 -1.39 4.41 9.06
N ARG A 142 -0.25 4.55 8.37
CA ARG A 142 0.32 5.85 8.02
C ARG A 142 -0.72 6.61 7.20
N GLY A 143 -1.28 7.66 7.78
CA GLY A 143 -2.06 8.64 7.02
C GLY A 143 -1.22 9.23 5.89
N PRO A 144 -1.85 9.80 4.85
CA PRO A 144 -1.14 10.50 3.80
C PRO A 144 -0.20 11.55 4.40
N ASN A 145 0.98 11.72 3.79
CA ASN A 145 1.93 12.76 4.16
C ASN A 145 1.33 14.12 3.76
N VAL A 146 0.43 14.63 4.60
CA VAL A 146 -0.18 15.94 4.39
C VAL A 146 0.91 16.99 4.66
N PRO A 147 1.20 17.89 3.71
CA PRO A 147 2.03 19.06 3.96
C PRO A 147 1.45 19.79 5.18
N LEU A 148 2.25 19.95 6.25
CA LEU A 148 1.81 20.76 7.37
C LEU A 148 1.72 22.23 6.92
N PRO A 149 0.80 23.02 7.50
CA PRO A 149 0.77 24.47 7.29
C PRO A 149 2.13 25.07 7.65
N GLU A 150 2.58 26.01 6.83
CA GLU A 150 3.87 26.68 6.99
C GLU A 150 3.96 27.33 8.38
N GLY A 151 5.08 27.12 9.06
CA GLY A 151 5.36 27.74 10.37
C GLY A 151 5.13 26.86 11.61
N ILE A 152 4.51 25.68 11.49
CA ILE A 152 4.40 24.76 12.65
C ILE A 152 5.59 23.79 12.65
N PRO A 153 6.51 23.84 13.64
CA PRO A 153 7.62 22.91 13.70
C PRO A 153 7.12 21.48 13.88
N ARG A 154 7.78 20.52 13.21
CA ARG A 154 7.50 19.10 13.39
C ARG A 154 8.06 18.63 14.73
N CYS A 155 7.41 17.61 15.29
CA CYS A 155 7.92 16.93 16.46
C CYS A 155 9.33 16.36 16.20
N GLU A 156 10.29 16.69 17.08
CA GLU A 156 11.69 16.26 16.99
C GLU A 156 11.94 14.86 17.58
N ALA A 157 10.91 14.16 18.05
CA ALA A 157 11.07 12.78 18.50
C ALA A 157 11.35 11.84 17.33
N ARG A 158 12.29 10.94 17.55
CA ARG A 158 12.55 9.81 16.67
C ARG A 158 11.47 8.73 16.91
N VAL A 159 10.97 8.12 15.84
CA VAL A 159 10.01 7.01 15.90
C VAL A 159 10.59 5.76 15.25
N TRP A 160 10.18 4.60 15.75
CA TRP A 160 10.61 3.31 15.23
C TRP A 160 9.97 2.99 13.87
N ALA A 161 10.55 3.51 12.79
CA ALA A 161 10.11 3.27 11.43
C ALA A 161 10.75 1.99 10.84
N GLN A 162 10.34 0.83 11.34
CA GLN A 162 10.86 -0.48 10.92
C GLN A 162 12.38 -0.65 11.12
N GLY A 163 12.99 0.04 12.09
CA GLY A 163 14.44 0.00 12.27
C GLY A 163 15.23 0.93 11.33
N ARG A 164 14.60 1.98 10.79
CA ARG A 164 15.32 3.07 10.08
C ARG A 164 15.43 4.36 10.89
N GLY A 165 14.62 4.50 11.95
CA GLY A 165 14.40 5.78 12.60
C GLY A 165 13.72 6.76 11.66
N ALA A 166 12.58 7.32 12.05
CA ALA A 166 12.00 8.44 11.31
C ALA A 166 11.70 9.58 12.28
N GLN A 167 11.59 10.80 11.76
CA GLN A 167 11.02 11.89 12.54
C GLN A 167 9.51 11.70 12.67
N CYS A 168 8.98 11.96 13.86
CA CYS A 168 7.53 12.03 14.05
C CYS A 168 6.92 13.08 13.10
N THR A 169 5.86 12.70 12.38
CA THR A 169 5.18 13.60 11.43
C THR A 169 4.14 14.51 12.10
N LYS A 170 3.89 14.34 13.40
CA LYS A 170 2.93 15.17 14.14
C LYS A 170 3.51 16.58 14.39
N PRO A 171 2.68 17.63 14.41
CA PRO A 171 3.11 18.97 14.81
C PRO A 171 3.59 18.98 16.26
N ALA A 172 4.60 19.80 16.55
CA ALA A 172 5.03 20.07 17.92
C ALA A 172 4.09 21.08 18.61
N GLU A 173 3.88 20.92 19.91
CA GLU A 173 3.09 21.84 20.74
C GLU A 173 4.02 22.57 21.71
N GLY A 174 4.64 23.65 21.24
CA GLY A 174 5.47 24.57 22.05
C GLY A 174 6.88 24.07 22.41
N GLN A 175 7.05 22.80 22.79
CA GLN A 175 8.31 22.28 23.35
C GLN A 175 8.99 21.21 22.48
N LYS A 176 9.11 21.45 21.17
CA LYS A 176 9.74 20.56 20.16
C LYS A 176 9.10 19.18 19.99
N LEU A 177 8.21 18.76 20.88
CA LEU A 177 7.53 17.47 20.90
C LEU A 177 6.02 17.62 20.67
N CYS A 178 5.38 16.61 20.09
CA CYS A 178 3.91 16.53 20.06
C CYS A 178 3.38 15.99 21.40
N LYS A 179 2.08 16.16 21.69
CA LYS A 179 1.43 15.65 22.92
C LYS A 179 1.81 14.22 23.29
N GLN A 180 1.91 13.33 22.30
CA GLN A 180 2.24 11.94 22.56
C GLN A 180 3.68 11.78 23.07
N HIS A 181 4.64 12.42 22.40
CA HIS A 181 6.04 12.32 22.79
C HIS A 181 6.40 13.17 24.00
N LEU A 182 5.62 14.22 24.30
CA LEU A 182 5.74 14.96 25.56
C LEU A 182 5.37 14.06 26.76
N LYS A 183 4.27 13.31 26.66
CA LYS A 183 3.86 12.32 27.67
C LYS A 183 4.85 11.19 27.82
N ASP A 184 5.45 10.77 26.71
CA ASP A 184 6.48 9.74 26.67
C ASP A 184 7.77 10.21 27.34
N ALA A 185 8.25 11.40 26.97
CA ALA A 185 9.41 12.04 27.57
C ALA A 185 9.23 12.25 29.08
N ALA A 186 8.03 12.61 29.54
CA ALA A 186 7.75 12.75 30.97
C ALA A 186 7.95 11.44 31.77
N LYS A 187 7.89 10.26 31.11
CA LYS A 187 8.17 8.96 31.74
C LYS A 187 9.66 8.59 31.73
N HIS A 188 10.45 9.26 30.91
CA HIS A 188 11.84 8.92 30.59
C HIS A 188 12.74 10.15 30.80
N GLU A 189 12.57 10.84 31.94
CA GLU A 189 13.44 11.95 32.36
C GLU A 189 13.54 13.11 31.34
N GLY A 190 12.47 13.35 30.59
CA GLY A 190 12.41 14.39 29.56
C GLY A 190 12.93 13.98 28.19
N VAL A 191 13.36 12.73 28.00
CA VAL A 191 13.85 12.21 26.72
C VAL A 191 12.85 11.21 26.14
N PRO A 192 12.39 11.37 24.88
CA PRO A 192 11.53 10.36 24.24
C PRO A 192 12.17 8.97 24.25
N THR A 193 11.39 7.88 24.31
CA THR A 193 11.93 6.50 24.41
C THR A 193 12.94 6.14 23.31
N HIS A 194 12.84 6.78 22.14
CA HIS A 194 13.75 6.57 21.00
C HIS A 194 14.72 7.73 20.75
N GLY A 195 14.79 8.70 21.67
CA GLY A 195 15.60 9.90 21.57
C GLY A 195 15.05 10.95 20.61
N PHE A 196 15.83 12.02 20.46
CA PHE A 196 15.56 13.08 19.50
C PHE A 196 16.14 12.73 18.12
N VAL A 197 15.61 13.35 17.06
CA VAL A 197 16.16 13.20 15.71
C VAL A 197 17.57 13.78 15.62
N ASN A 198 17.82 14.89 16.32
CA ASN A 198 19.11 15.59 16.34
C ASN A 198 19.99 15.22 17.54
N GLY A 199 19.53 14.33 18.43
CA GLY A 199 20.29 13.85 19.59
C GLY A 199 20.99 12.53 19.31
N GLU A 200 21.90 12.15 20.20
CA GLU A 200 22.47 10.80 20.22
C GLU A 200 21.36 9.77 20.46
N ILE A 201 21.48 8.62 19.79
CA ILE A 201 20.58 7.49 20.03
C ILE A 201 20.99 6.90 21.38
N PRO A 202 20.07 6.78 22.36
CA PRO A 202 20.39 6.16 23.64
C PRO A 202 21.05 4.79 23.46
N SER A 203 22.15 4.53 24.17
CA SER A 203 23.02 3.36 23.96
C SER A 203 22.26 2.02 23.98
N GLU A 204 21.32 1.87 24.93
CA GLU A 204 20.47 0.67 25.04
C GLU A 204 19.63 0.42 23.78
N LYS A 205 19.07 1.47 23.18
CA LYS A 205 18.27 1.38 21.95
C LYS A 205 19.13 1.22 20.71
N TYR A 206 20.36 1.71 20.73
CA TYR A 206 21.29 1.56 19.61
C TYR A 206 21.67 0.09 19.39
N GLU A 207 21.91 -0.67 20.45
CA GLU A 207 22.20 -2.11 20.34
C GLU A 207 21.00 -2.92 19.81
N GLU A 208 19.78 -2.56 20.21
CA GLU A 208 18.55 -3.14 19.63
C GLU A 208 18.44 -2.86 18.12
N PHE A 209 18.82 -1.65 17.72
CA PHE A 209 18.85 -1.22 16.32
C PHE A 209 19.85 -2.01 15.49
N LYS A 210 21.08 -2.22 16.00
CA LYS A 210 22.11 -3.03 15.33
C LYS A 210 21.63 -4.45 15.08
N LYS A 211 21.03 -5.10 16.07
CA LYS A 211 20.52 -6.49 15.96
C LYS A 211 19.45 -6.62 14.87
N ILE A 212 18.52 -5.67 14.81
CA ILE A 212 17.43 -5.70 13.82
C ILE A 212 17.94 -5.34 12.42
N ALA A 213 18.86 -4.38 12.30
CA ALA A 213 19.50 -4.04 11.03
C ALA A 213 20.26 -5.24 10.44
N ALA A 214 21.05 -5.93 11.26
CA ALA A 214 21.75 -7.17 10.87
C ALA A 214 20.76 -8.25 10.41
N LYS A 215 19.68 -8.48 11.17
CA LYS A 215 18.63 -9.45 10.82
C LYS A 215 17.94 -9.16 9.48
N ASN A 216 17.77 -7.88 9.13
CA ASN A 216 17.09 -7.46 7.91
C ASN A 216 18.04 -7.20 6.73
N GLY A 217 19.34 -7.45 6.88
CA GLY A 217 20.34 -7.19 5.84
C GLY A 217 20.48 -5.71 5.49
N TRP A 218 20.16 -4.80 6.41
CA TRP A 218 20.40 -3.38 6.24
C TRP A 218 21.78 -3.07 6.81
N GLY A 219 22.72 -2.68 5.96
CA GLY A 219 24.03 -2.23 6.41
C GLY A 219 23.85 -1.14 7.47
N THR A 220 24.30 -1.40 8.70
CA THR A 220 24.33 -0.37 9.74
C THR A 220 25.26 0.72 9.23
N ALA A 221 24.73 1.92 9.00
CA ALA A 221 25.59 3.07 8.79
C ALA A 221 26.51 3.16 10.01
N SER A 222 27.82 3.06 9.79
CA SER A 222 28.81 3.13 10.85
C SER A 222 28.56 4.37 11.71
N PRO A 223 28.69 4.31 13.05
CA PRO A 223 28.62 5.51 13.89
C PRO A 223 29.69 6.54 13.50
N ASP A 224 30.80 6.09 12.90
CA ASP A 224 31.86 6.94 12.33
C ASP A 224 31.58 7.41 10.90
N ALA A 225 30.43 7.06 10.31
CA ALA A 225 30.06 7.62 9.02
C ALA A 225 29.92 9.12 9.22
N PRO A 226 30.78 9.96 8.60
CA PRO A 226 30.79 11.39 8.86
C PRO A 226 29.38 11.89 8.63
N SER A 227 28.80 12.48 9.69
CA SER A 227 27.50 13.13 9.66
C SER A 227 27.45 13.90 8.35
N ARG A 228 26.61 13.44 7.42
CA ARG A 228 26.54 14.02 6.07
C ARG A 228 26.15 15.47 6.31
N LYS A 229 27.14 16.36 6.37
CA LYS A 229 26.97 17.80 6.57
C LYS A 229 25.79 18.17 5.70
N ALA A 230 24.72 18.65 6.34
CA ALA A 230 23.47 18.99 5.69
C ALA A 230 23.82 19.62 4.36
N ARG A 231 23.56 18.90 3.26
CA ARG A 231 23.90 19.37 1.93
C ARG A 231 23.20 20.71 1.83
N ALA A 232 23.98 21.79 1.75
CA ALA A 232 23.45 23.14 1.83
C ALA A 232 22.19 23.22 0.96
N PRO A 233 21.09 23.81 1.46
CA PRO A 233 19.85 23.90 0.71
C PRO A 233 20.22 24.42 -0.67
N ALA A 234 19.90 23.63 -1.71
CA ALA A 234 20.20 24.02 -3.07
C ALA A 234 19.62 25.42 -3.26
N THR A 235 20.50 26.39 -3.49
CA THR A 235 20.08 27.76 -3.78
C THR A 235 19.05 27.70 -4.90
N PRO A 236 17.92 28.42 -4.79
CA PRO A 236 16.92 28.43 -5.84
C PRO A 236 17.61 28.91 -7.12
N ARG A 237 17.72 28.01 -8.10
CA ARG A 237 18.26 28.36 -9.42
C ARG A 237 17.35 29.46 -9.98
N THR A 238 17.91 30.65 -10.14
CA THR A 238 17.28 31.80 -10.78
C THR A 238 16.73 31.33 -12.13
N ALA A 239 15.40 31.22 -12.22
CA ALA A 239 14.74 30.87 -13.46
C ALA A 239 15.00 31.98 -14.47
N THR A 240 15.72 31.65 -15.53
CA THR A 240 15.87 32.52 -16.70
C THR A 240 14.47 32.74 -17.30
N PRO A 241 14.02 33.99 -17.51
CA PRO A 241 12.70 34.25 -18.09
C PRO A 241 12.65 33.71 -19.52
N LYS A 242 11.80 32.71 -19.73
CA LYS A 242 11.52 32.14 -21.05
C LYS A 242 10.70 33.14 -21.85
N ALA A 243 11.21 33.49 -23.02
CA ALA A 243 10.62 34.45 -23.96
C ALA A 243 9.13 34.16 -24.23
N THR A 244 8.36 35.23 -24.15
CA THR A 244 6.93 35.32 -24.43
C THR A 244 6.65 35.01 -25.90
N PRO A 245 5.81 34.01 -26.26
CA PRO A 245 5.27 33.91 -27.60
C PRO A 245 4.18 34.97 -27.79
N LYS A 246 4.38 35.74 -28.86
CA LYS A 246 3.54 36.83 -29.39
C LYS A 246 2.12 36.31 -29.68
N ALA A 247 1.13 37.02 -29.14
CA ALA A 247 -0.29 36.75 -29.33
C ALA A 247 -0.71 37.00 -30.80
N THR A 248 -1.50 36.07 -31.34
CA THR A 248 -2.31 36.28 -32.54
C THR A 248 -3.78 36.23 -32.10
N PRO A 249 -4.61 37.26 -32.38
CA PRO A 249 -6.00 37.25 -31.97
C PRO A 249 -6.91 36.61 -33.02
N LYS A 250 -8.07 36.15 -32.52
CA LYS A 250 -9.40 36.21 -33.16
C LYS A 250 -9.80 35.04 -34.08
N ALA A 251 -10.65 34.17 -33.54
CA ALA A 251 -11.90 33.77 -34.19
C ALA A 251 -12.85 33.14 -33.15
N SER A 252 -13.91 33.86 -32.78
CA SER A 252 -15.09 33.29 -32.13
C SER A 252 -15.88 32.46 -33.14
N PRO A 253 -16.53 31.38 -32.69
CA PRO A 253 -17.92 31.22 -33.08
C PRO A 253 -18.85 30.85 -31.91
N LYS A 254 -19.94 31.63 -31.87
CA LYS A 254 -21.35 31.23 -31.70
C LYS A 254 -21.68 30.11 -30.72
N ALA A 255 -22.25 30.57 -29.61
CA ALA A 255 -23.40 30.03 -28.88
C ALA A 255 -24.05 28.74 -29.41
N SER A 256 -24.30 27.81 -28.48
CA SER A 256 -25.45 26.89 -28.55
C SER A 256 -25.94 26.52 -27.14
N PRO A 257 -27.23 26.17 -27.01
CA PRO A 257 -28.05 26.58 -25.88
C PRO A 257 -28.08 25.61 -24.70
N ARG A 258 -28.36 26.23 -23.57
CA ARG A 258 -28.62 25.70 -22.23
C ARG A 258 -29.90 24.85 -22.23
N ALA A 259 -29.78 23.53 -22.23
CA ALA A 259 -30.88 22.62 -21.91
C ALA A 259 -30.76 22.20 -20.45
N SER A 260 -31.61 22.77 -19.60
CA SER A 260 -31.80 22.37 -18.21
C SER A 260 -32.67 21.12 -18.15
N PRO A 261 -32.23 20.00 -17.54
CA PRO A 261 -33.14 18.92 -17.19
C PRO A 261 -33.96 19.30 -15.94
N LYS A 262 -35.28 19.21 -16.08
CA LYS A 262 -36.29 19.41 -15.05
C LYS A 262 -36.01 18.51 -13.84
N SER A 263 -35.95 19.13 -12.66
CA SER A 263 -35.96 18.46 -11.37
C SER A 263 -37.31 17.78 -11.13
N THR A 264 -37.31 16.47 -10.97
CA THR A 264 -38.43 15.72 -10.39
C THR A 264 -38.32 15.71 -8.86
N PRO A 265 -39.39 15.98 -8.11
CA PRO A 265 -39.38 15.92 -6.65
C PRO A 265 -39.38 14.46 -6.17
N MET A 266 -38.29 14.03 -5.51
CA MET A 266 -38.26 12.75 -4.80
C MET A 266 -39.16 12.86 -3.56
N LYS A 267 -40.23 12.06 -3.56
CA LYS A 267 -41.16 11.89 -2.45
C LYS A 267 -40.40 11.36 -1.22
N SER A 268 -40.54 12.09 -0.12
CA SER A 268 -40.10 11.73 1.21
C SER A 268 -40.85 10.47 1.69
N LEU A 269 -40.17 9.33 1.69
CA LEU A 269 -40.62 8.14 2.44
C LEU A 269 -40.08 8.25 3.87
N LYS A 270 -40.88 8.84 4.75
CA LYS A 270 -40.72 8.70 6.21
C LYS A 270 -41.17 7.30 6.59
N SER A 271 -40.26 6.33 6.60
CA SER A 271 -40.52 5.03 7.21
C SER A 271 -40.34 5.13 8.72
N VAL A 272 -41.49 5.10 9.39
CA VAL A 272 -41.67 4.91 10.83
C VAL A 272 -41.13 3.53 11.21
N LEU A 273 -39.96 3.47 11.84
CA LEU A 273 -39.48 2.28 12.56
C LEU A 273 -39.75 2.47 14.05
N LYS A 274 -40.92 1.97 14.45
CA LYS A 274 -41.40 1.85 15.83
C LYS A 274 -40.55 0.77 16.52
N ARG A 275 -39.72 1.17 17.49
CA ARG A 275 -39.01 0.23 18.38
C ARG A 275 -40.00 -0.34 19.41
N PRO A 276 -40.11 -1.66 19.59
CA PRO A 276 -40.77 -2.22 20.77
C PRO A 276 -39.87 -2.09 22.01
N ALA A 277 -40.47 -1.64 23.11
CA ALA A 277 -39.84 -1.58 24.42
C ALA A 277 -39.65 -3.00 24.97
N ILE A 278 -38.41 -3.35 25.28
CA ILE A 278 -38.06 -4.55 26.06
C ILE A 278 -38.30 -4.19 27.53
N ARG A 279 -39.26 -4.87 28.18
CA ARG A 279 -39.43 -4.84 29.64
C ARG A 279 -38.41 -5.80 30.27
N PRO A 280 -37.68 -5.40 31.33
CA PRO A 280 -36.95 -6.35 32.16
C PRO A 280 -37.90 -7.01 33.18
N THR A 281 -37.72 -8.31 33.36
CA THR A 281 -38.12 -9.08 34.56
C THR A 281 -36.88 -9.42 35.34
#